data_AF-Q4ZSI5-F1
#
_entry.id   AF-Q4ZSI5-F1
#
_cell.length_a   1.000
_cell.length_b   1.000
_cell.length_c   1.000
_cell.angle_alpha   90.00
_cell.angle_beta   90.00
_cell.angle_gamma   90.00
#
_symmetry.space_group_name_H-M   'P 1'
#
loop_
_entity.id
_entity.type
_entity.pdbx_description
1 polymer ?
#
loop_
_entity_poly.entity_id
_entity_poly.type
_entity_poly.pdbx_seq_one_letter_code
_entity_poly.pdbx_strand_id
1 'polypeptide(L)'
;MMTTELSTVQANRAKSSELSEALNEFQRSGGTVRDMGSFQVAPRPPRKESPPRKPRYNGADHRKYVEGEKDLALLKRIEAMRGLGVSHFKAEKLTGINRTVIKRIVQQYSVDYPSSRAK
;
A
#
# COMPACT_ATOMS: atom_id res chain seq x y z
N MET A 1 -61.04 -9.00 -4.49
CA MET A 1 -60.47 -8.49 -5.75
C MET A 1 -59.40 -9.47 -6.22
N MET A 2 -59.52 -10.01 -7.43
CA MET A 2 -58.70 -11.11 -8.02
C MET A 2 -58.14 -10.70 -9.41
N THR A 3 -57.94 -9.40 -9.66
CA THR A 3 -57.82 -8.88 -11.04
C THR A 3 -56.38 -8.67 -11.51
N THR A 4 -55.41 -8.53 -10.61
CA THR A 4 -54.02 -8.23 -10.97
C THR A 4 -53.28 -9.42 -11.58
N GLU A 5 -53.45 -10.62 -11.01
CA GLU A 5 -52.72 -11.80 -11.47
C GLU A 5 -53.24 -12.33 -12.81
N LEU A 6 -54.54 -12.23 -13.06
CA LEU A 6 -55.10 -12.58 -14.37
C LEU A 6 -54.62 -11.63 -15.46
N SER A 7 -54.44 -10.35 -15.14
CA SER A 7 -53.93 -9.34 -16.07
C SER A 7 -52.46 -9.58 -16.44
N THR A 8 -51.60 -9.93 -15.48
CA THR A 8 -50.19 -10.24 -15.75
C THR A 8 -50.05 -11.52 -16.59
N VAL A 9 -50.86 -12.53 -16.33
CA VAL A 9 -50.89 -13.77 -17.13
C VAL A 9 -51.36 -13.49 -18.56
N GLN A 10 -52.39 -12.67 -18.75
CA GLN A 10 -52.85 -12.28 -20.09
C GLN A 10 -51.81 -11.47 -20.86
N ALA A 11 -51.13 -10.51 -20.21
CA ALA A 11 -50.05 -9.74 -20.81
C ALA A 11 -48.86 -10.61 -21.21
N ASN A 12 -48.53 -11.63 -20.40
CA ASN A 12 -47.46 -12.58 -20.73
C ASN A 12 -47.83 -13.46 -21.94
N ARG A 13 -49.09 -13.88 -22.07
CA ARG A 13 -49.54 -14.68 -23.23
C ARG A 13 -49.36 -13.94 -24.55
N ALA A 14 -49.69 -12.65 -24.62
CA ALA A 14 -49.51 -11.84 -25.82
C ALA A 14 -48.02 -11.69 -26.20
N LYS A 15 -47.15 -11.47 -25.22
CA LYS A 15 -45.70 -11.39 -25.45
C LYS A 15 -45.10 -12.75 -25.86
N SER A 16 -45.60 -13.84 -25.30
CA SER A 16 -45.18 -15.20 -25.67
C SER A 16 -45.61 -15.56 -27.10
N SER A 17 -46.81 -15.13 -27.55
CA SER A 17 -47.23 -15.37 -28.93
C SER A 17 -46.38 -14.59 -29.93
N GLU A 18 -46.13 -13.30 -29.67
CA GLU A 18 -45.26 -12.46 -30.52
C GLU A 18 -43.83 -13.05 -30.63
N LEU A 19 -43.25 -13.48 -29.50
CA LEU A 19 -41.95 -14.15 -29.50
C LEU A 19 -41.96 -15.46 -30.29
N SER A 20 -43.05 -16.22 -30.23
CA SER A 20 -43.16 -17.47 -30.99
C SER A 20 -43.23 -17.23 -32.50
N GLU A 21 -43.91 -16.16 -32.94
CA GLU A 21 -43.96 -15.76 -34.35
C GLU A 21 -42.58 -15.33 -34.85
N ALA A 22 -41.87 -14.50 -34.08
CA ALA A 22 -40.51 -14.06 -34.40
C ALA A 22 -39.51 -15.23 -34.47
N LEU A 23 -39.60 -16.20 -33.56
CA LEU A 23 -38.78 -17.42 -33.60
C LEU A 23 -39.09 -18.27 -34.83
N ASN A 24 -40.36 -18.40 -35.21
CA ASN A 24 -40.77 -19.14 -36.40
C ASN A 24 -40.27 -18.46 -37.68
N GLU A 25 -40.35 -17.14 -37.78
CA GLU A 25 -39.81 -16.38 -38.91
C GLU A 25 -38.30 -16.56 -39.04
N PHE A 26 -37.56 -16.45 -37.92
CA PHE A 26 -36.12 -16.66 -37.87
C PHE A 26 -35.71 -18.09 -38.27
N GLN A 27 -36.47 -19.10 -37.86
CA GLN A 27 -36.24 -20.48 -38.28
C GLN A 27 -36.55 -20.68 -39.77
N ARG A 28 -37.61 -20.05 -40.31
CA ARG A 28 -37.95 -20.11 -41.75
C ARG A 28 -36.88 -19.46 -42.62
N SER A 29 -36.20 -18.41 -42.15
CA SER A 29 -35.06 -17.81 -42.85
C SER A 29 -33.76 -18.63 -42.75
N GLY A 30 -33.79 -19.80 -42.10
CA GLY A 30 -32.65 -20.71 -41.94
C GLY A 30 -31.79 -20.44 -40.69
N GLY A 31 -32.27 -19.61 -39.76
CA GLY A 31 -31.59 -19.35 -38.49
C GLY A 31 -31.71 -20.51 -37.50
N THR A 32 -30.68 -20.72 -36.68
CA THR A 32 -30.69 -21.72 -35.60
C THR A 32 -30.33 -21.07 -34.26
N VAL A 33 -31.18 -21.25 -33.25
CA VAL A 33 -30.93 -20.79 -31.88
C VAL A 33 -30.24 -21.91 -31.12
N ARG A 34 -29.02 -21.67 -30.64
CA ARG A 34 -28.30 -22.60 -29.74
C ARG A 34 -28.56 -22.19 -28.30
N ASP A 35 -29.19 -23.09 -27.55
CA ASP A 35 -29.21 -22.98 -26.09
C ASP A 35 -27.87 -23.51 -25.56
N MET A 36 -27.06 -22.64 -24.95
CA MET A 36 -25.76 -23.00 -24.38
C MET A 36 -25.88 -23.54 -22.94
N GLY A 37 -27.11 -23.65 -22.41
CA GLY A 37 -27.35 -24.04 -21.02
C GLY A 37 -26.82 -23.00 -20.02
N SER A 38 -26.83 -23.38 -18.74
CA SER A 38 -26.32 -22.53 -17.67
C SER A 38 -24.79 -22.58 -17.59
N PHE A 39 -24.12 -21.43 -17.54
CA PHE A 39 -22.69 -21.34 -17.25
C PHE A 39 -22.41 -21.83 -15.82
N GLN A 40 -21.67 -22.94 -15.69
CA GLN A 40 -21.23 -23.44 -14.39
C GLN A 40 -20.15 -22.50 -13.84
N VAL A 41 -20.43 -21.83 -12.71
CA VAL A 41 -19.43 -20.99 -12.03
C VAL A 41 -18.57 -21.88 -11.15
N ALA A 42 -17.39 -22.26 -11.64
CA ALA A 42 -16.42 -22.95 -10.82
C ALA A 42 -15.96 -22.05 -9.65
N PRO A 43 -15.79 -22.60 -8.43
CA PRO A 43 -15.27 -21.83 -7.31
C PRO A 43 -13.86 -21.31 -7.63
N ARG A 44 -13.55 -20.11 -7.13
CA ARG A 44 -12.22 -19.51 -7.34
C ARG A 44 -11.15 -20.42 -6.72
N PRO A 45 -10.01 -20.64 -7.40
CA PRO A 45 -8.92 -21.42 -6.85
C PRO A 45 -8.39 -20.79 -5.55
N PRO A 46 -7.85 -21.62 -4.62
CA PRO A 46 -7.29 -21.12 -3.37
C PRO A 46 -6.17 -20.09 -3.64
N ARG A 47 -6.16 -19.00 -2.86
CA ARG A 47 -5.13 -17.97 -2.98
C ARG A 47 -3.78 -18.55 -2.52
N LYS A 48 -2.78 -18.53 -3.40
CA LYS A 48 -1.40 -18.82 -3.02
C LYS A 48 -0.91 -17.74 -2.05
N GLU A 49 -0.48 -18.14 -0.86
CA GLU A 49 0.13 -17.22 0.09
C GLU A 49 1.45 -16.69 -0.48
N SER A 50 1.68 -15.39 -0.28
CA SER A 50 2.96 -14.79 -0.64
C SER A 50 4.03 -15.26 0.36
N PRO A 51 5.26 -15.55 -0.08
CA PRO A 51 6.33 -15.90 0.85
C PRO A 51 6.54 -14.77 1.87
N PRO A 52 6.99 -15.09 3.09
CA PRO A 52 7.26 -14.08 4.10
C PRO A 52 8.27 -13.07 3.57
N ARG A 53 7.98 -11.78 3.74
CA ARG A 53 8.91 -10.71 3.36
C ARG A 53 10.19 -10.87 4.17
N LYS A 54 11.32 -11.07 3.49
CA LYS A 54 12.63 -10.92 4.14
C LYS A 54 12.73 -9.50 4.71
N PRO A 55 13.21 -9.31 5.94
CA PRO A 55 13.43 -7.97 6.48
C PRO A 55 14.37 -7.21 5.54
N ARG A 56 14.00 -5.98 5.19
CA ARG A 56 14.86 -5.09 4.41
C ARG A 56 16.00 -4.68 5.32
N TYR A 57 17.09 -5.45 5.30
CA TYR A 57 18.40 -5.14 5.88
C TYR A 57 18.37 -4.31 7.17
N ASN A 58 18.32 -4.98 8.33
CA ASN A 58 18.38 -4.33 9.62
C ASN A 58 19.84 -4.03 9.99
N GLY A 59 20.38 -2.91 9.50
CA GLY A 59 21.37 -1.98 10.11
C GLY A 59 22.55 -2.45 10.99
N ALA A 60 22.79 -3.74 11.21
CA ALA A 60 23.82 -4.26 12.10
C ALA A 60 25.23 -3.97 11.56
N ASP A 61 25.38 -3.89 10.24
CA ASP A 61 26.65 -3.72 9.54
C ASP A 61 27.06 -2.26 9.29
N HIS A 62 26.22 -1.27 9.64
CA HIS A 62 26.60 0.15 9.45
C HIS A 62 27.76 0.60 10.34
N ARG A 63 28.14 -0.20 11.35
CA ARG A 63 29.32 0.05 12.20
C ARG A 63 30.64 -0.34 11.54
N LYS A 64 30.63 -1.12 10.44
CA LYS A 64 31.84 -1.56 9.74
C LYS A 64 32.61 -0.41 9.07
N TYR A 65 31.93 0.69 8.75
CA TYR A 65 32.51 1.87 8.08
C TYR A 65 32.76 3.04 9.03
N VAL A 66 32.73 2.80 10.34
CA VAL A 66 32.97 3.85 11.34
C VAL A 66 34.47 3.94 11.61
N GLU A 67 35.07 5.05 11.18
CA GLU A 67 36.44 5.38 11.51
C GLU A 67 36.49 6.20 12.80
N GLY A 68 37.00 5.59 13.89
CA GLY A 68 37.02 6.21 15.21
C GLY A 68 37.82 7.52 15.28
N GLU A 69 38.90 7.65 14.52
CA GLU A 69 39.72 8.87 14.49
C GLU A 69 38.97 10.08 13.92
N LYS A 70 38.19 9.86 12.84
CA LYS A 70 37.32 10.90 12.26
C LYS A 70 36.25 11.33 13.25
N ASP A 71 35.70 10.39 14.01
CA ASP A 71 34.70 10.70 15.04
C ASP A 71 35.27 11.55 16.17
N LEU A 72 36.52 11.33 16.58
CA LEU A 72 37.17 12.15 17.59
C LEU A 72 37.38 13.60 17.12
N ALA A 73 37.69 13.81 15.83
CA ALA A 73 37.79 15.15 15.26
C ALA A 73 36.42 15.85 15.22
N LEU A 74 35.36 15.11 14.86
CA LEU A 74 33.99 15.63 14.86
C LEU A 74 33.47 15.89 16.28
N LEU A 75 33.84 15.05 17.25
CA LEU A 75 33.49 15.19 18.67
C LEU A 75 33.95 16.54 19.21
N LYS A 76 35.21 16.95 18.95
CA LYS A 76 35.73 18.27 19.36
C LYS A 76 34.88 19.43 18.81
N ARG A 77 34.44 19.31 17.55
CA ARG A 77 33.58 20.32 16.91
C ARG A 77 32.18 20.34 17.52
N ILE A 78 31.63 19.16 17.81
CA ILE A 78 30.35 18.95 18.49
C ILE A 78 30.37 19.56 19.90
N GLU A 79 31.43 19.32 20.67
CA GLU A 79 31.64 19.89 22.01
C GLU A 79 31.76 21.42 21.99
N ALA A 80 32.45 21.99 21.00
CA ALA A 80 32.51 23.44 20.83
C ALA A 80 31.10 24.05 20.61
N MET A 81 30.26 23.40 19.80
CA MET A 81 28.87 23.83 19.59
C MET A 81 28.00 23.68 20.84
N ARG A 82 28.27 22.65 21.66
CA ARG A 82 27.62 22.45 22.96
C ARG A 82 27.96 23.59 23.93
N GLY A 83 29.23 23.99 24.01
CA GLY A 83 29.68 25.11 24.84
C GLY A 83 28.98 26.43 24.48
N LEU A 84 28.61 26.60 23.21
CA LEU A 84 27.82 27.74 22.72
C LEU A 84 26.31 27.64 23.03
N GLY A 85 25.85 26.59 23.71
CA GLY A 85 24.45 26.37 24.05
C GLY A 85 23.56 26.04 22.84
N VAL A 86 24.16 25.62 21.72
CA VAL A 86 23.45 25.37 20.48
C VAL A 86 22.82 23.98 20.52
N SER A 87 21.54 23.87 20.14
CA SER A 87 20.87 22.57 20.03
C SER A 87 21.49 21.70 18.93
N HIS A 88 21.37 20.39 19.06
CA HIS A 88 21.87 19.43 18.06
C HIS A 88 21.39 19.73 16.62
N PHE A 89 20.15 20.21 16.44
CA PHE A 89 19.60 20.58 15.13
C PHE A 89 20.31 21.79 14.51
N LYS A 90 20.66 22.77 15.35
CA LYS A 90 21.36 23.96 14.88
C LYS A 90 22.86 23.68 14.71
N ALA A 91 23.43 22.74 15.49
CA ALA A 91 24.78 22.23 15.29
C ALA A 91 24.94 21.55 13.92
N GLU A 92 23.96 20.76 13.46
CA GLU A 92 23.93 20.17 12.11
C GLU A 92 24.09 21.25 11.02
N LYS A 93 23.28 22.31 11.09
CA LYS A 93 23.29 23.41 10.10
C LYS A 93 24.58 24.21 10.12
N LEU A 94 25.19 24.42 11.28
CA LEU A 94 26.40 25.23 11.44
C LEU A 94 27.69 24.46 11.16
N THR A 95 27.72 23.16 11.43
CA THR A 95 28.92 22.32 11.26
C THR A 95 28.95 21.58 9.93
N GLY A 96 27.81 21.43 9.26
CA GLY A 96 27.67 20.62 8.04
C GLY A 96 27.77 19.11 8.29
N ILE A 97 27.79 18.67 9.56
CA ILE A 97 27.83 17.26 9.94
C ILE A 97 26.42 16.69 9.85
N ASN A 98 26.26 15.54 9.18
CA ASN A 98 24.96 14.86 9.07
C ASN A 98 24.38 14.52 10.45
N ARG A 99 23.09 14.78 10.64
CA ARG A 99 22.32 14.47 11.84
C ARG A 99 22.51 13.04 12.36
N THR A 100 22.57 12.05 11.47
CA THR A 100 22.74 10.64 11.86
C THR A 100 24.11 10.38 12.48
N VAL A 101 25.14 11.07 11.99
CA VAL A 101 26.51 11.00 12.52
C VAL A 101 26.60 11.67 13.89
N ILE A 102 26.03 12.87 14.05
CA ILE A 102 26.01 13.55 15.35
C ILE A 102 25.27 12.70 16.40
N LYS A 103 24.10 12.13 16.05
CA LYS A 103 23.35 11.24 16.97
C LYS A 103 24.16 10.01 17.39
N ARG A 104 24.87 9.39 16.44
CA ARG A 104 25.72 8.23 16.71
C ARG A 104 26.87 8.60 17.63
N ILE A 105 27.57 9.70 17.36
CA ILE A 105 28.71 10.17 18.17
C ILE A 105 28.24 10.56 19.57
N VAL A 106 27.12 11.28 19.68
CA VAL A 106 26.48 11.61 20.97
C VAL A 106 26.17 10.36 21.78
N GLN A 107 25.60 9.33 21.16
CA GLN A 107 25.27 8.08 21.84
C GLN A 107 26.52 7.26 22.22
N GLN A 108 27.55 7.26 21.36
CA GLN A 108 28.78 6.50 21.56
C GLN A 108 29.69 7.12 22.62
N TYR A 109 29.79 8.45 22.67
CA TYR A 109 30.64 9.21 23.59
C TYR A 109 29.86 9.90 24.72
N SER A 110 28.56 9.61 24.86
CA SER A 110 27.68 10.14 25.92
C SER A 110 27.70 11.67 26.06
N VAL A 111 27.64 12.41 24.94
CA VAL A 111 27.63 13.88 24.92
C VAL A 111 26.21 14.41 25.00
N ASP A 112 25.85 15.11 26.08
CA ASP A 112 24.50 15.67 26.22
C ASP A 112 24.37 17.07 25.60
N TYR A 113 23.32 17.28 24.81
CA TYR A 113 23.01 18.55 24.15
C TYR A 113 21.81 19.22 24.82
N PRO A 114 21.80 20.56 24.95
CA PRO A 114 20.60 21.26 25.37
C PRO A 114 19.47 20.97 24.37
N SER A 115 18.35 20.50 24.90
CA SER A 115 17.13 20.27 24.12
C SER A 115 16.72 21.59 23.45
N SER A 116 16.37 21.53 22.17
CA SER A 116 15.88 22.71 21.43
C SER A 116 14.55 23.25 21.98
N ARG A 117 13.94 22.54 22.94
CA ARG A 117 12.75 22.93 23.67
C ARG A 117 13.12 23.70 24.94
N ALA A 118 13.95 24.73 24.80
CA ALA A 118 14.01 25.79 25.80
C ALA A 118 12.82 26.73 25.53
N LYS A 119 12.04 26.98 26.57
CA LYS A 119 10.82 27.79 26.58
C LYS A 119 11.13 29.26 26.30
#